data_AF-A0A1H9IDJ8-F1
#
_entry.id   AF-A0A1H9IDJ8-F1
#
_cell.length_a   1.000
_cell.length_b   1.000
_cell.length_c   1.000
_cell.angle_alpha   90.00
_cell.angle_beta   90.00
_cell.angle_gamma   90.00
#
_symmetry.space_group_name_H-M   'P 1'
#
loop_
_entity.id
_entity.type
_entity.pdbx_description
1 polymer ?
#
loop_
_entity_poly.entity_id
_entity_poly.type
_entity_poly.pdbx_seq_one_letter_code
_entity_poly.pdbx_strand_id
1 'polypeptide(L)'
;MTVNTMAHYRGGGIEESFIMLITQGALQQESEVVRYGAGGLLPNKAPPCGGIVDILVEKCLPGTESQAYLQTLLDALRGKYSLIKKSFRLNRAKSSLK
;
A
#
# COMPACT_ATOMS: atom_id res chain seq x y z
N MET A 1 -1.30 -19.01 -5.63
CA MET A 1 -1.51 -17.62 -5.17
C MET A 1 -0.84 -16.72 -6.19
N THR A 2 -1.60 -16.23 -7.17
CA THR A 2 -1.05 -15.40 -8.25
C THR A 2 -1.04 -13.96 -7.75
N VAL A 3 0.15 -13.44 -7.43
CA VAL A 3 0.31 -12.04 -7.03
C VAL A 3 0.51 -11.22 -8.30
N ASN A 4 -0.57 -10.64 -8.82
CA ASN A 4 -0.51 -9.74 -9.97
C ASN A 4 -0.34 -8.31 -9.44
N THR A 5 0.88 -7.93 -9.07
CA THR A 5 1.20 -6.56 -8.62
C THR A 5 1.95 -5.84 -9.74
N MET A 6 1.30 -4.87 -10.37
CA MET A 6 2.01 -3.85 -11.15
C MET A 6 2.09 -2.59 -10.31
N ALA A 7 3.17 -2.46 -9.53
CA ALA A 7 3.57 -1.23 -8.88
C ALA A 7 5.03 -0.97 -9.25
N HIS A 8 5.26 -0.11 -10.24
CA HIS A 8 6.61 0.28 -10.66
C HIS A 8 6.97 1.59 -9.99
N TYR A 9 7.76 1.56 -8.92
CA TYR A 9 8.26 2.75 -8.25
C TYR A 9 9.74 2.95 -8.62
N ARG A 10 10.03 3.96 -9.45
CA ARG A 10 11.41 4.28 -9.91
C ARG A 10 12.29 4.91 -8.81
N GLY A 11 12.45 4.23 -7.69
CA GLY A 11 13.38 4.58 -6.62
C GLY A 11 13.82 3.30 -5.92
N GLY A 12 15.02 2.79 -6.27
CA GLY A 12 15.59 1.45 -5.97
C GLY A 12 15.82 1.10 -4.50
N GLY A 13 14.84 1.40 -3.65
CA GLY A 13 14.77 0.94 -2.27
C GLY A 13 13.37 0.70 -1.75
N ILE A 14 12.38 1.47 -2.21
CA ILE A 14 10.99 1.31 -1.80
C ILE A 14 10.38 0.08 -2.49
N GLU A 15 10.68 -0.12 -3.78
CA GLU A 15 10.15 -1.25 -4.56
C GLU A 15 10.61 -2.60 -3.99
N GLU A 16 11.90 -2.76 -3.70
CA GLU A 16 12.44 -4.01 -3.15
C GLU A 16 11.90 -4.28 -1.74
N SER A 17 11.77 -3.22 -0.92
CA SER A 17 11.11 -3.32 0.37
C SER A 17 9.65 -3.76 0.24
N PHE A 18 8.93 -3.20 -0.72
CA PHE A 18 7.52 -3.50 -0.94
C PHE A 18 7.33 -4.95 -1.38
N ILE A 19 8.15 -5.42 -2.32
CA ILE A 19 8.19 -6.83 -2.74
C ILE A 19 8.46 -7.73 -1.53
N MET A 20 9.42 -7.37 -0.68
CA MET A 20 9.72 -8.14 0.53
C MET A 20 8.53 -8.19 1.51
N LEU A 21 7.81 -7.09 1.71
CA LEU A 21 6.62 -7.05 2.56
C LEU A 21 5.50 -7.93 2.00
N ILE A 22 5.33 -7.97 0.67
CA ILE A 22 4.37 -8.85 0.00
C ILE A 22 4.77 -10.31 0.19
N THR A 23 6.03 -10.68 -0.08
CA THR A 23 6.48 -12.08 0.01
C THR A 23 6.45 -12.62 1.43
N GLN A 24 6.65 -11.77 2.44
CA GLN A 24 6.50 -12.13 3.85
C GLN A 24 5.04 -12.18 4.32
N GLY A 25 4.09 -11.79 3.48
CA GLY A 25 2.68 -11.68 3.86
C GLY A 25 2.47 -10.65 4.98
N ALA A 26 3.29 -9.61 5.04
CA ALA A 26 3.17 -8.57 6.07
C ALA A 26 1.95 -7.66 5.83
N LEU A 27 1.51 -7.55 4.57
CA LEU A 27 0.40 -6.73 4.11
C LEU A 27 -0.87 -7.59 4.01
N GLN A 28 -1.74 -7.50 5.03
CA GLN A 28 -2.91 -8.37 5.18
C GLN A 28 -4.24 -7.61 5.23
N GLN A 29 -4.22 -6.30 5.41
CA GLN A 29 -5.44 -5.51 5.44
C GLN A 29 -5.90 -5.18 4.02
N GLU A 30 -7.20 -4.94 3.85
CA GLU A 30 -7.74 -4.47 2.56
C GLU A 30 -7.20 -3.09 2.18
N SER A 31 -6.97 -2.23 3.17
CA SER A 31 -6.30 -0.93 3.03
C SER A 31 -5.36 -0.70 4.22
N GLU A 32 -4.07 -0.52 3.95
CA GLU A 32 -3.08 -0.20 4.99
C GLU A 32 -2.08 0.83 4.49
N VAL A 33 -1.54 1.64 5.40
CA VAL A 33 -0.54 2.65 5.06
C VAL A 33 0.82 2.20 5.54
N VAL A 34 1.77 2.09 4.61
CA VAL A 34 3.18 1.79 4.87
C VAL A 34 3.96 3.09 4.85
N ARG A 35 4.70 3.36 5.92
CA ARG A 35 5.56 4.55 6.05
C ARG A 35 7.00 4.21 5.74
N TYR A 36 7.58 4.92 4.78
CA TYR A 36 8.99 4.85 4.42
C TYR A 36 9.72 6.13 4.87
N GLY A 37 10.98 5.99 5.27
CA GLY A 37 11.76 7.09 5.86
C GLY A 37 11.48 7.30 7.35
N ALA A 38 12.38 7.99 8.05
CA ALA A 38 12.35 8.28 9.49
C ALA A 38 12.24 7.06 10.43
N GLY A 39 12.88 5.92 10.09
CA GLY A 39 12.93 4.76 10.97
C GLY A 39 11.65 3.90 10.97
N GLY A 40 10.88 3.95 9.88
CA GLY A 40 9.68 3.14 9.67
C GLY A 40 9.91 1.62 9.58
N LEU A 41 8.86 0.89 9.16
CA LEU A 41 8.87 -0.58 9.04
C LEU A 41 10.10 -1.04 8.25
N LEU A 42 10.86 -1.97 8.84
CA LEU A 42 11.97 -2.62 8.16
C LEU A 42 11.45 -3.31 6.89
N PRO A 43 12.18 -3.19 5.77
CA PRO A 43 13.51 -2.63 5.60
C PRO A 43 13.45 -1.10 5.39
N ASN A 44 14.13 -0.39 6.29
CA ASN A 44 14.22 1.06 6.33
C ASN A 44 15.17 1.59 5.24
N LYS A 45 14.77 1.51 3.98
CA LYS A 45 15.42 2.26 2.91
C LYS A 45 14.73 3.61 2.79
N ALA A 46 15.45 4.66 3.17
CA ALA A 46 15.00 6.03 2.95
C ALA A 46 14.84 6.26 1.43
N PRO A 47 13.83 7.03 0.99
CA PRO A 47 13.74 7.47 -0.39
C PRO A 47 15.03 8.24 -0.79
N PRO A 48 15.44 8.21 -2.07
CA PRO A 48 16.64 8.92 -2.54
C PRO A 48 16.59 10.43 -2.33
N CYS A 49 15.42 11.01 -2.02
CA CYS A 49 15.23 12.41 -1.65
C CYS A 49 15.35 12.71 -0.14
N GLY A 50 15.65 11.71 0.71
CA GLY A 50 15.82 11.89 2.16
C GLY A 50 14.53 12.18 2.95
N GLY A 51 13.37 12.14 2.28
CA GLY A 51 12.07 12.45 2.89
C GLY A 51 11.37 11.27 3.55
N ILE A 52 10.21 11.55 4.16
CA ILE A 52 9.25 10.54 4.64
C ILE A 52 8.12 10.44 3.62
N VAL A 53 7.69 9.22 3.29
CA VAL A 53 6.52 9.01 2.43
C VAL A 53 5.58 7.97 3.06
N ASP A 54 4.30 8.32 3.10
CA ASP A 54 3.22 7.40 3.43
C ASP A 54 2.62 6.85 2.14
N ILE A 55 2.66 5.52 1.98
CA ILE A 55 2.10 4.82 0.83
C ILE A 55 0.85 4.07 1.30
N LEU A 56 -0.30 4.42 0.74
CA LEU A 56 -1.52 3.62 0.89
C LEU A 56 -1.41 2.38 -0.02
N VAL A 57 -1.48 1.20 0.59
CA VAL A 57 -1.52 -0.08 -0.09
C VAL A 57 -2.92 -0.64 0.01
N GLU A 58 -3.44 -1.11 -1.13
CA GLU A 58 -4.76 -1.75 -1.20
C GLU A 58 -4.65 -3.16 -1.73
N LYS A 59 -5.21 -4.11 -0.97
CA LYS A 59 -5.25 -5.52 -1.35
C LYS A 59 -6.52 -5.78 -2.14
N CYS A 60 -6.39 -5.79 -3.46
CA CYS A 60 -7.48 -6.14 -4.37
C CYS A 60 -7.44 -7.65 -4.66
N LEU A 61 -8.42 -8.41 -4.15
CA LEU A 61 -8.58 -9.82 -4.49
C LEU A 61 -9.10 -9.96 -5.94
N PRO A 62 -8.71 -11.01 -6.68
CA PRO A 62 -9.32 -11.27 -7.98
C PRO A 62 -10.84 -11.47 -7.84
N GLY A 63 -11.63 -10.71 -8.61
CA GLY A 63 -13.09 -10.82 -8.56
C GLY A 63 -13.80 -9.57 -9.04
N THR A 64 -15.12 -9.68 -9.16
CA THR A 64 -16.02 -8.60 -9.60
C THR A 64 -16.05 -7.43 -8.62
N GLU A 65 -15.85 -7.68 -7.33
CA GLU A 65 -15.79 -6.65 -6.29
C GLU A 65 -14.64 -5.67 -6.54
N SER A 66 -13.41 -6.18 -6.72
CA SER A 66 -12.25 -5.36 -7.05
C SER A 66 -12.40 -4.64 -8.39
N GLN A 67 -13.04 -5.28 -9.38
CA GLN A 67 -13.31 -4.63 -10.67
C GLN A 67 -14.26 -3.45 -10.51
N ALA A 68 -15.38 -3.61 -9.80
CA ALA A 68 -16.35 -2.56 -9.55
C ALA A 68 -15.73 -1.40 -8.74
N TYR A 69 -14.91 -1.74 -7.75
CA TYR A 69 -14.17 -0.77 -6.96
C TYR A 69 -13.19 0.06 -7.81
N LEU A 70 -12.34 -0.60 -8.61
CA LEU A 70 -11.40 0.08 -9.49
C LEU A 70 -12.11 0.91 -10.58
N GLN A 71 -13.25 0.43 -11.08
CA GLN A 71 -14.07 1.18 -12.03
C GLN A 71 -14.63 2.46 -11.40
N THR A 72 -15.06 2.40 -10.14
CA THR A 72 -15.54 3.57 -9.38
C THR A 72 -14.43 4.62 -9.24
N LEU A 73 -13.23 4.19 -8.86
CA LEU A 73 -12.07 5.09 -8.78
C LEU A 73 -11.72 5.70 -10.14
N LEU A 74 -11.69 4.89 -11.20
CA LEU A 74 -11.39 5.34 -12.56
C LEU A 74 -12.39 6.40 -13.05
N ASP A 75 -13.68 6.19 -12.78
CA ASP A 75 -14.74 7.11 -13.16
C ASP A 75 -14.64 8.45 -12.41
N ALA A 76 -14.31 8.42 -11.12
CA ALA A 76 -14.02 9.63 -10.35
C ALA A 76 -12.78 10.38 -10.89
N LEU A 77 -11.69 9.67 -11.19
CA LEU A 77 -10.47 10.26 -11.77
C LEU A 77 -10.70 10.86 -13.17
N ARG A 78 -11.69 10.34 -13.91
CA ARG A 78 -12.13 10.88 -15.20
C ARG A 78 -13.11 12.06 -15.06
N GLY A 79 -13.43 12.49 -13.84
CA GLY A 79 -14.30 13.63 -13.58
C GLY A 79 -15.79 13.34 -13.75
N LYS A 80 -16.21 12.07 -13.77
CA LYS A 80 -17.65 11.73 -13.88
C LYS A 80 -18.43 12.13 -12.61
N TYR A 81 -17.78 12.11 -11.45
CA TYR A 81 -18.34 12.55 -10.17
C TYR A 81 -17.20 12.80 -9.16
N SER A 82 -17.52 13.50 -8.07
CA SER A 82 -16.60 13.65 -6.93
C SER A 82 -16.70 12.42 -6.02
N LEU A 83 -15.55 11.87 -5.62
CA LEU A 83 -15.46 10.73 -4.72
C LEU A 83 -14.52 11.06 -3.57
N ILE A 84 -14.99 10.90 -2.33
CA ILE A 84 -14.16 11.01 -1.13
C ILE A 84 -13.94 9.60 -0.57
N LYS A 85 -12.71 9.13 -0.64
CA LYS A 85 -12.31 7.89 0.02
C LYS A 85 -11.68 8.20 1.38
N LYS A 86 -12.19 7.58 2.44
CA LYS A 86 -11.61 7.64 3.78
C LYS A 86 -10.88 6.35 4.06
N SER A 87 -9.60 6.45 4.45
CA SER A 87 -8.83 5.33 4.99
C SER A 87 -8.40 5.67 6.41
N PHE A 88 -8.43 4.66 7.28
CA PHE A 88 -8.02 4.79 8.68
C PHE A 88 -6.71 4.06 8.89
N ARG A 89 -5.77 4.69 9.59
CA ARG A 89 -4.58 3.99 10.09
C ARG A 89 -4.92 3.33 11.41
N LEU A 90 -5.00 2.01 11.41
CA LEU A 90 -5.00 1.25 12.65
C LEU A 90 -3.58 1.25 13.21
N ASN A 91 -3.36 1.92 14.35
CA ASN A 91 -2.12 1.77 15.11
C ASN A 91 -2.07 0.33 15.63
N ARG A 92 -1.29 -0.56 14.99
CA ARG A 92 -0.96 -1.84 15.61
C ARG A 92 -0.11 -1.54 16.85
N ALA A 93 -0.72 -1.60 18.03
CA ALA A 93 0.02 -1.80 19.26
C ALA A 93 0.85 -3.08 19.09
N LYS A 94 2.16 -3.00 19.38
CA LYS A 94 3.05 -4.17 19.33
C LYS A 94 2.46 -5.25 20.23
N SER A 95 1.91 -6.31 19.66
CA SER A 95 1.63 -7.53 20.41
C SER A 95 2.97 -8.13 20.82
N SER A 96 3.38 -7.85 22.05
CA SER A 96 4.44 -8.58 22.71
C SER A 96 3.91 -9.99 22.92
N LEU A 97 4.20 -10.90 21.99
CA LEU A 97 4.15 -12.32 22.29
C LEU A 97 5.22 -12.58 23.37
N LYS A 98 4.74 -12.88 24.58
CA LYS A 98 5.52 -13.56 25.61
C LYS A 98 5.72 -15.02 25.21
#